data_AF-A0A1H2Z6J3-F1
#
_entry.id   AF-A0A1H2Z6J3-F1
#
_cell.length_a   1.000
_cell.length_b   1.000
_cell.length_c   1.000
_cell.angle_alpha   90.00
_cell.angle_beta   90.00
_cell.angle_gamma   90.00
#
_symmetry.space_group_name_H-M   'P 1'
#
loop_
_entity.id
_entity.type
_entity.pdbx_description
1 polymer ?
#
loop_
_entity_poly.entity_id
_entity_poly.type
_entity_poly.pdbx_seq_one_letter_code
_entity_poly.pdbx_strand_id
1 'polypeptide(L)'
;MKKSENENKGYSPLYVQFLYHFNYDRDYFECHEVLEELWLEEGRDPLYQGLLQVAVALYHHRNENENGARKLFRGALEKITHYPGDALGIDLEKLKHEAAVYLEKLEGSSSTTPYPFRDLNIVIKDSYLQSLVEEMERKLEEKQMEDGEIK
;
A
#
# COMPACT_ATOMS: atom_id res chain seq x y z
N MET A 1 4.24 24.32 29.13
CA MET A 1 5.43 23.88 28.37
C MET A 1 5.00 22.69 27.53
N LYS A 2 4.70 22.88 26.25
CA LYS A 2 4.29 21.78 25.36
C LYS A 2 5.55 20.96 25.09
N LYS A 3 5.61 19.71 25.55
CA LYS A 3 6.60 18.75 25.06
C LYS A 3 6.35 18.63 23.55
N SER A 4 7.37 18.93 22.76
CA SER A 4 7.36 18.68 21.32
C SER A 4 7.19 17.18 21.07
N GLU A 5 6.09 16.80 20.42
CA GLU A 5 5.74 15.43 20.01
C GLU A 5 6.64 14.91 18.87
N ASN A 6 7.96 15.08 18.98
CA ASN A 6 8.90 14.72 17.91
C ASN A 6 10.09 13.89 18.42
N GLU A 7 9.84 13.06 19.43
CA GLU A 7 10.80 12.10 19.93
C GLU A 7 10.43 10.70 19.39
N ASN A 8 11.14 10.29 18.34
CA ASN A 8 11.29 8.92 17.83
C ASN A 8 10.18 8.32 16.92
N LYS A 9 9.80 8.99 15.82
CA LYS A 9 9.10 8.30 14.70
C LYS A 9 10.11 7.55 13.83
N GLY A 10 10.56 6.37 14.27
CA GLY A 10 11.22 5.43 13.37
C GLY A 10 10.14 4.66 12.59
N TYR A 11 10.01 4.89 11.29
CA TYR A 11 9.19 4.02 10.44
C TYR A 11 9.95 2.71 10.18
N SER A 12 9.24 1.58 10.24
CA SER A 12 9.84 0.29 9.89
C SER A 12 10.37 0.33 8.45
N PRO A 13 11.59 -0.19 8.17
CA PRO A 13 12.08 -0.35 6.81
C PRO A 13 11.14 -1.18 5.93
N LEU A 14 10.41 -2.14 6.50
CA LEU A 14 9.41 -2.94 5.77
C LEU A 14 8.22 -2.08 5.33
N TYR A 15 7.81 -1.12 6.16
CA TYR A 15 6.74 -0.18 5.79
C TYR A 15 7.17 0.77 4.68
N VAL A 16 8.43 1.23 4.71
CA VAL A 16 9.01 2.05 3.63
C VAL A 16 9.07 1.25 2.32
N GLN A 17 9.52 0.00 2.36
CA GLN A 17 9.52 -0.92 1.21
C GLN A 17 8.11 -1.15 0.65
N PHE A 18 7.13 -1.39 1.53
CA PHE A 18 5.74 -1.52 1.12
C PHE A 18 5.26 -0.29 0.33
N LEU A 19 5.51 0.93 0.83
CA LEU A 19 5.10 2.15 0.13
C LEU A 19 5.83 2.36 -1.19
N TYR A 20 7.12 2.00 -1.24
CA TYR A 20 7.90 2.01 -2.47
C TYR A 20 7.27 1.07 -3.51
N HIS A 21 7.09 -0.21 -3.17
CA HIS A 21 6.54 -1.19 -4.10
C HIS A 21 5.12 -0.84 -4.54
N PHE A 22 4.31 -0.33 -3.60
CA PHE A 22 2.94 0.04 -3.90
C PHE A 22 2.85 1.21 -4.89
N ASN A 23 3.66 2.25 -4.71
CA ASN A 23 3.55 3.51 -5.45
C ASN A 23 4.42 3.59 -6.71
N TYR A 24 5.58 2.92 -6.74
CA TYR A 24 6.59 3.13 -7.78
C TYR A 24 6.67 1.98 -8.77
N ASP A 25 7.21 0.83 -8.38
CA ASP A 25 7.34 -0.33 -9.29
C ASP A 25 6.03 -1.11 -9.48
N ARG A 26 5.03 -0.83 -8.63
CA ARG A 26 3.71 -1.47 -8.64
C ARG A 26 3.79 -2.98 -8.44
N ASP A 27 4.79 -3.47 -7.70
CA ASP A 27 4.93 -4.86 -7.34
C ASP A 27 4.09 -5.21 -6.12
N TYR A 28 2.83 -5.58 -6.38
CA TYR A 28 1.90 -5.97 -5.32
C TYR A 28 2.19 -7.34 -4.71
N PHE A 29 3.06 -8.15 -5.34
CA PHE A 29 3.53 -9.38 -4.73
C PHE A 29 4.60 -9.05 -3.67
N GLU A 30 5.57 -8.21 -3.98
CA GLU A 30 6.55 -7.75 -2.99
C GLU A 30 5.88 -6.94 -1.86
N CYS A 31 4.82 -6.16 -2.17
CA CYS A 31 3.98 -5.54 -1.12
C CYS A 31 3.42 -6.56 -0.13
N HIS A 32 3.03 -7.76 -0.58
CA HIS A 32 2.53 -8.82 0.29
C HIS A 32 3.63 -9.31 1.21
N GLU A 33 4.79 -9.66 0.65
CA GLU A 33 5.91 -10.25 1.42
C GLU A 33 6.36 -9.31 2.54
N VAL A 34 6.71 -8.07 2.20
CA VAL A 34 7.27 -7.13 3.19
C VAL A 34 6.24 -6.70 4.24
N LEU A 35 4.97 -6.59 3.86
CA LEU A 35 3.92 -6.15 4.79
C LEU A 35 3.37 -7.30 5.63
N GLU A 36 3.44 -8.56 5.14
CA GLU A 36 3.14 -9.74 5.96
C GLU A 36 4.18 -9.89 7.07
N GLU A 37 5.47 -9.73 6.75
CA GLU A 37 6.54 -9.73 7.74
C GLU A 37 6.30 -8.65 8.80
N LEU A 38 6.05 -7.40 8.39
CA LEU A 38 5.76 -6.31 9.33
C LEU A 38 4.52 -6.59 10.18
N TRP A 39 3.45 -7.09 9.55
CA TRP A 39 2.21 -7.43 10.26
C TRP A 39 2.45 -8.47 11.35
N LEU A 40 3.28 -9.48 11.09
CA LEU A 40 3.64 -10.50 12.07
C LEU A 40 4.50 -9.93 13.20
N GLU A 41 5.46 -9.05 12.89
CA GLU A 41 6.33 -8.38 13.87
C GLU A 41 5.55 -7.44 14.80
N GLU A 42 4.58 -6.71 14.26
CA GLU A 42 3.76 -5.71 14.97
C GLU A 42 2.55 -6.34 15.69
N GLY A 43 2.67 -7.60 16.10
CA GLY A 43 1.64 -8.27 16.91
C GLY A 43 0.31 -8.50 16.18
N ARG A 44 0.34 -8.54 14.85
CA ARG A 44 -0.82 -8.70 13.97
C ARG A 44 -1.82 -7.53 13.98
N ASP A 45 -1.34 -6.28 14.04
CA ASP A 45 -2.20 -5.09 13.95
C ASP A 45 -3.12 -5.13 12.70
N PRO A 46 -4.46 -5.02 12.87
CA PRO A 46 -5.41 -5.00 11.77
C PRO A 46 -5.15 -3.92 10.71
N LEU A 47 -4.50 -2.80 11.05
CA LEU A 47 -4.19 -1.74 10.09
C LEU A 47 -3.22 -2.23 9.00
N TYR A 48 -2.12 -2.88 9.40
CA TYR A 48 -1.17 -3.46 8.44
C TYR A 48 -1.81 -4.57 7.62
N GLN A 49 -2.63 -5.42 8.25
CA GLN A 49 -3.39 -6.43 7.53
C GLN A 49 -4.35 -5.82 6.50
N GLY A 50 -4.98 -4.70 6.83
CA GLY A 50 -5.85 -3.96 5.92
C GLY A 50 -5.11 -3.40 4.70
N LEU A 51 -3.95 -2.78 4.92
CA LEU A 51 -3.07 -2.29 3.84
C LEU A 51 -2.56 -3.43 2.95
N LEU A 52 -2.18 -4.56 3.55
CA LEU A 52 -1.78 -5.78 2.83
C LEU A 52 -2.92 -6.26 1.94
N GLN A 53 -4.14 -6.32 2.48
CA GLN A 53 -5.32 -6.74 1.71
C GLN A 53 -5.64 -5.79 0.54
N VAL A 54 -5.36 -4.49 0.65
CA VAL A 54 -5.48 -3.57 -0.51
C VAL A 54 -4.49 -3.95 -1.62
N ALA A 55 -3.21 -4.16 -1.30
CA ALA A 55 -2.20 -4.53 -2.29
C ALA A 55 -2.55 -5.87 -2.96
N VAL A 56 -2.90 -6.88 -2.16
CA VAL A 56 -3.27 -8.21 -2.69
C VAL A 56 -4.58 -8.13 -3.50
N ALA A 57 -5.54 -7.27 -3.15
CA ALA A 57 -6.72 -7.07 -3.98
C ALA A 57 -6.38 -6.52 -5.37
N LEU A 58 -5.43 -5.58 -5.46
CA LEU A 58 -4.93 -5.06 -6.73
C LEU A 58 -4.18 -6.13 -7.53
N TYR A 59 -3.35 -6.94 -6.87
CA TYR A 59 -2.69 -8.10 -7.49
C TYR A 59 -3.70 -9.06 -8.12
N HIS A 60 -4.77 -9.40 -7.38
CA HIS A 60 -5.82 -10.28 -7.88
C HIS A 60 -6.54 -9.68 -9.09
N HIS A 61 -6.89 -8.39 -9.07
CA HIS A 61 -7.55 -7.77 -10.21
C HIS A 61 -6.63 -7.70 -11.44
N ARG A 62 -5.34 -7.40 -11.24
CA ARG A 62 -4.34 -7.38 -12.32
C ARG A 62 -4.25 -8.74 -13.02
N ASN A 63 -4.43 -9.83 -12.26
CA ASN A 63 -4.41 -11.21 -12.75
C ASN A 63 -5.81 -11.75 -13.11
N GLU A 64 -6.75 -10.86 -13.48
CA GLU A 64 -8.11 -11.20 -13.93
C GLU A 64 -8.96 -11.98 -12.90
N ASN A 65 -8.54 -11.98 -11.63
CA ASN A 65 -9.26 -12.62 -10.54
C ASN A 65 -10.11 -11.60 -9.77
N GLU A 66 -11.17 -11.11 -10.41
CA GLU A 66 -12.09 -10.12 -9.83
C GLU A 66 -12.75 -10.60 -8.53
N ASN A 67 -13.07 -11.90 -8.43
CA ASN A 67 -13.70 -12.47 -7.23
C ASN A 67 -12.78 -12.40 -6.01
N GLY A 68 -11.49 -12.70 -6.21
CA GLY A 68 -10.46 -12.53 -5.19
C GLY A 68 -10.30 -11.06 -4.80
N ALA A 69 -10.23 -10.17 -5.80
CA ALA A 69 -10.11 -8.73 -5.58
C ALA A 69 -11.28 -8.17 -4.73
N ARG A 70 -12.54 -8.47 -5.10
CA ARG A 70 -13.74 -8.05 -4.35
C ARG A 70 -13.69 -8.50 -2.89
N LYS A 71 -13.34 -9.77 -2.65
CA LYS A 71 -13.26 -10.32 -1.29
C LYS A 71 -12.22 -9.58 -0.46
N LEU A 72 -11.05 -9.32 -1.02
CA LEU A 72 -9.95 -8.68 -0.32
C LEU A 72 -10.19 -7.19 -0.07
N PHE A 73 -10.77 -6.46 -1.03
CA PHE A 73 -11.16 -5.06 -0.82
C PHE A 73 -12.19 -4.91 0.29
N ARG A 74 -13.22 -5.79 0.36
CA ARG A 74 -14.18 -5.78 1.49
C ARG A 74 -13.47 -5.98 2.83
N GLY A 75 -12.63 -7.02 2.91
CA GLY A 75 -11.88 -7.32 4.12
C GLY A 75 -10.91 -6.21 4.53
N ALA A 76 -10.31 -5.54 3.55
CA ALA A 76 -9.43 -4.40 3.78
C ALA A 76 -10.21 -3.23 4.39
N LEU A 77 -11.32 -2.83 3.76
CA LEU A 77 -12.17 -1.74 4.22
C LEU A 77 -12.71 -1.98 5.63
N GLU A 78 -13.15 -3.20 5.95
CA GLU A 78 -13.57 -3.59 7.30
C GLU A 78 -12.48 -3.31 8.36
N LYS A 79 -11.20 -3.53 8.01
CA LYS A 79 -10.08 -3.31 8.93
C LYS A 79 -9.69 -1.86 9.05
N ILE A 80 -9.52 -1.16 7.92
CA ILE A 80 -8.94 0.18 7.92
C ILE A 80 -9.94 1.28 8.29
N THR A 81 -11.26 1.06 8.11
CA THR A 81 -12.29 2.10 8.28
C THR A 81 -12.26 2.76 9.66
N HIS A 82 -11.96 2.00 10.71
CA HIS A 82 -11.99 2.47 12.10
C HIS A 82 -10.75 3.28 12.52
N TYR A 83 -9.69 3.30 11.70
CA TYR A 83 -8.46 4.03 12.02
C TYR A 83 -8.55 5.51 11.60
N PRO A 84 -7.80 6.42 12.25
CA PRO A 84 -7.72 7.82 11.85
C PRO A 84 -7.30 7.99 10.39
N GLY A 85 -7.83 9.02 9.72
CA GLY A 85 -7.58 9.30 8.30
C GLY A 85 -6.14 9.69 7.93
N ASP A 86 -5.29 9.92 8.93
CA ASP A 86 -3.87 10.25 8.83
C ASP A 86 -2.96 9.23 9.53
N ALA A 87 -3.50 8.05 9.87
CA ALA A 87 -2.74 6.98 10.50
C ALA A 87 -1.53 6.57 9.65
N LEU A 88 -0.45 6.16 10.32
CA LEU A 88 0.83 5.75 9.73
C LEU A 88 1.51 6.82 8.84
N GLY A 89 1.14 8.08 8.94
CA GLY A 89 1.75 9.16 8.15
C GLY A 89 1.31 9.19 6.68
N ILE A 90 0.23 8.47 6.34
CA ILE A 90 -0.35 8.45 4.99
C ILE A 90 -1.76 9.07 4.99
N ASP A 91 -2.27 9.39 3.80
CA ASP A 91 -3.66 9.74 3.60
C ASP A 91 -4.55 8.49 3.59
N LEU A 92 -4.73 7.89 4.77
CA LEU A 92 -5.56 6.71 4.91
C LEU A 92 -7.02 7.01 4.52
N GLU A 93 -7.50 8.24 4.75
CA GLU A 93 -8.87 8.61 4.35
C GLU A 93 -9.05 8.58 2.83
N LYS A 94 -8.08 9.12 2.08
CA LYS A 94 -8.07 9.00 0.63
C LYS A 94 -8.02 7.54 0.18
N LEU A 95 -7.16 6.72 0.81
CA LEU A 95 -7.04 5.30 0.46
C LEU A 95 -8.35 4.53 0.70
N LYS A 96 -9.02 4.78 1.84
CA LYS A 96 -10.35 4.21 2.16
C LYS A 96 -11.35 4.56 1.06
N HIS A 97 -11.42 5.84 0.69
CA HIS A 97 -12.35 6.31 -0.33
C HIS A 97 -12.09 5.66 -1.68
N GLU A 98 -10.83 5.65 -2.14
CA GLU A 98 -10.47 5.05 -3.42
C GLU A 98 -10.69 3.53 -3.44
N ALA A 99 -10.36 2.83 -2.35
CA ALA A 99 -10.62 1.40 -2.23
C ALA A 99 -12.13 1.08 -2.26
N ALA A 100 -12.96 1.90 -1.61
CA ALA A 100 -14.42 1.76 -1.64
C ALA A 100 -14.98 1.99 -3.05
N VAL A 101 -14.54 3.04 -3.74
CA VAL A 101 -14.93 3.31 -5.13
C VAL A 101 -14.48 2.17 -6.05
N TYR A 102 -13.26 1.65 -5.86
CA TYR A 102 -12.75 0.53 -6.63
C TYR A 102 -13.61 -0.72 -6.47
N LEU A 103 -13.96 -1.05 -5.22
CA LEU A 103 -14.85 -2.16 -4.90
C LEU A 103 -16.23 -1.99 -5.56
N GLU A 104 -16.83 -0.81 -5.45
CA GLU A 104 -18.13 -0.51 -6.07
C GLU A 104 -18.09 -0.74 -7.59
N LYS A 105 -17.02 -0.28 -8.25
CA LYS A 105 -16.83 -0.50 -9.69
C LYS A 105 -16.64 -1.97 -10.05
N LEU A 106 -15.90 -2.73 -9.26
CA LEU A 106 -15.77 -4.17 -9.43
C LEU A 106 -17.08 -4.91 -9.20
N GLU A 107 -17.92 -4.47 -8.25
CA GLU A 107 -19.22 -5.10 -7.99
C GLU A 107 -20.25 -4.77 -9.08
N GLY A 108 -20.11 -3.61 -9.72
CA GLY A 108 -20.89 -3.22 -10.90
C GLY A 108 -20.34 -3.77 -12.23
N SER A 109 -19.20 -4.46 -12.24
CA SER A 109 -18.62 -5.00 -13.47
C SER A 109 -19.39 -6.23 -13.96
N SER A 110 -19.42 -6.43 -15.27
CA SER A 110 -20.01 -7.60 -15.92
C SER A 110 -19.15 -8.05 -17.10
N SER A 111 -19.40 -9.24 -17.64
CA SER A 111 -18.73 -9.71 -18.86
C SER A 111 -18.94 -8.77 -20.06
N THR A 112 -20.05 -8.02 -20.08
CA THR A 112 -20.37 -7.04 -21.14
C THR A 112 -19.87 -5.63 -20.85
N THR A 113 -19.55 -5.33 -19.59
CA THR A 113 -19.09 -4.03 -19.10
C THR A 113 -18.01 -4.25 -18.04
N PRO A 114 -16.81 -4.72 -18.44
CA PRO A 114 -15.74 -5.00 -17.48
C PRO A 114 -15.22 -3.69 -16.88
N TYR A 115 -14.82 -3.75 -15.62
CA TYR A 115 -14.10 -2.64 -15.00
C TYR A 115 -12.60 -2.86 -15.23
N PRO A 116 -11.90 -2.00 -16.00
CA PRO A 116 -10.49 -2.23 -16.28
C PRO A 116 -9.64 -2.04 -15.02
N PHE A 117 -8.57 -2.83 -14.93
CA PHE A 117 -7.55 -2.66 -13.90
C PHE A 117 -7.00 -1.23 -13.89
N ARG A 118 -6.81 -0.71 -12.68
CA ARG A 118 -6.08 0.53 -12.39
C ARG A 118 -5.28 0.36 -11.11
N ASP A 119 -4.13 1.00 -11.05
CA ASP A 119 -3.36 1.13 -9.82
C ASP A 119 -3.99 2.20 -8.90
N LEU A 120 -3.75 2.07 -7.59
CA LEU A 120 -4.05 3.10 -6.60
C LEU A 120 -2.76 3.76 -6.13
N ASN A 121 -2.81 4.98 -5.60
CA ASN A 121 -1.61 5.62 -5.06
C ASN A 121 -1.83 6.04 -3.61
N ILE A 122 -0.97 5.55 -2.71
CA ILE A 122 -0.97 5.95 -1.31
C ILE A 122 -0.26 7.31 -1.22
N VAL A 123 -1.02 8.33 -0.84
CA VAL A 123 -0.46 9.66 -0.60
C VAL A 123 0.21 9.65 0.77
N ILE A 124 1.50 10.00 0.81
CA ILE A 124 2.27 10.11 2.05
C ILE A 124 2.15 11.56 2.55
N LYS A 125 1.68 11.75 3.78
CA LYS A 125 1.50 13.07 4.41
C LYS A 125 2.70 13.47 5.27
N ASP A 126 3.35 12.50 5.89
CA ASP A 126 4.51 12.74 6.73
C ASP A 126 5.77 12.94 5.86
N SER A 127 6.36 14.14 5.92
CA SER A 127 7.51 14.51 5.08
C SER A 127 8.74 13.66 5.34
N TYR A 128 8.93 13.15 6.57
CA TYR A 128 10.05 12.28 6.88
C TYR A 128 9.85 10.92 6.22
N LEU A 129 8.64 10.35 6.33
CA LEU A 129 8.30 9.11 5.63
C LEU A 129 8.48 9.25 4.10
N GLN A 130 8.00 10.35 3.53
CA GLN A 130 8.18 10.65 2.11
C GLN A 130 9.67 10.65 1.74
N SER A 131 10.51 11.30 2.53
CA SER A 131 11.96 11.35 2.27
C SER A 131 12.63 9.96 2.32
N LEU A 132 12.16 9.07 3.20
CA LEU A 132 12.68 7.69 3.30
C LEU A 132 12.33 6.87 2.05
N VAL A 133 11.10 7.01 1.55
CA VAL A 133 10.65 6.31 0.33
C VAL A 133 11.39 6.83 -0.90
N GLU A 134 11.57 8.15 -1.02
CA GLU A 134 12.35 8.74 -2.12
C GLU A 134 13.84 8.35 -2.07
N GLU A 135 14.42 8.19 -0.87
CA GLU A 135 15.79 7.71 -0.74
C GLU A 135 15.92 6.25 -1.17
N MET A 136 14.91 5.42 -0.87
CA MET A 136 14.86 4.04 -1.32
C MET A 136 14.76 3.94 -2.85
N GLU A 137 13.87 4.72 -3.46
CA GLU A 137 13.71 4.80 -4.91
C GLU A 137 15.06 5.12 -5.58
N ARG A 138 15.74 6.19 -5.15
CA ARG A 138 17.05 6.58 -5.71
C ARG A 138 18.10 5.47 -5.60
N LYS A 139 18.19 4.82 -4.44
CA LYS A 139 19.17 3.73 -4.23
C LYS A 139 18.92 2.53 -5.13
N LEU A 140 17.64 2.20 -5.37
CA LEU A 140 17.28 1.08 -6.23
C LEU A 140 17.49 1.41 -7.71
N GLU A 141 17.21 2.65 -8.13
CA GLU A 141 17.54 3.12 -9.47
C GLU A 141 19.05 3.10 -9.74
N GLU A 142 19.87 3.61 -8.81
CA GLU A 142 21.34 3.59 -8.91
C GLU A 142 21.86 2.15 -9.03
N LYS A 143 21.37 1.24 -8.19
CA LYS A 143 21.75 -0.18 -8.22
C LYS A 143 21.37 -0.85 -9.55
N GLN A 144 20.20 -0.56 -10.10
CA GLN A 144 19.77 -1.10 -11.39
C GLN A 144 20.62 -0.58 -12.55
N MET A 145 21.13 0.66 -12.47
CA MET A 145 22.08 1.20 -13.44
C MET A 145 23.44 0.50 -13.33
N GLU A 146 23.97 0.31 -12.12
CA GLU A 146 25.23 -0.41 -11.88
C GLU A 146 25.16 -1.87 -12.35
N ASP A 147 24.07 -2.58 -12.03
CA ASP A 147 23.84 -3.98 -12.44
C ASP A 147 23.52 -4.08 -13.95
N GLY A 148 22.99 -3.02 -14.55
CA GLY A 148 22.60 -2.93 -15.96
C GLY A 148 23.73 -2.56 -16.93
N GLU A 149 24.81 -1.94 -16.46
CA GLU A 149 26.01 -1.60 -17.26
C GLU A 149 26.94 -2.78 -17.53
N ILE A 150 26.65 -3.96 -16.95
CA ILE A 150 27.32 -5.22 -17.32
C ILE A 150 26.59 -5.85 -18.52
N LYS A 151 26.73 -5.25 -19.70
CA LYS A 151 26.37 -5.87 -21.00
C LYS A 151 27.43 -5.64 -22.06
#